data_AF-A0A3D4NLS5-F1
#
_entry.id   AF-A0A3D4NLS5-F1
#
_cell.length_a   1.000
_cell.length_b   1.000
_cell.length_c   1.000
_cell.angle_alpha   90.00
_cell.angle_beta   90.00
_cell.angle_gamma   90.00
#
_symmetry.space_group_name_H-M   'P 1'
#
loop_
_entity.id
_entity.type
_entity.pdbx_description
1 polymer ?
#
loop_
_entity_poly.entity_id
_entity_poly.type
_entity_poly.pdbx_seq_one_letter_code
_entity_poly.pdbx_strand_id
1 'polypeptide(L)' 'MTLHLTQVSLTHTNGVQALRGVDLHIGASEQVAIIGPSGAGKSSLLNLLATAL' A
#
# COMPACT_ATOMS: atom_id res chain seq x y z
N MET A 1 -8.07 -9.85 -12.01
CA MET A 1 -8.37 -9.61 -10.59
C MET A 1 -8.44 -8.11 -10.38
N THR A 2 -9.44 -7.63 -9.65
CA THR A 2 -9.52 -6.22 -9.21
C THR A 2 -9.02 -6.12 -7.76
N LEU A 3 -8.38 -5.01 -7.41
CA LEU A 3 -7.90 -4.72 -6.06
C LEU A 3 -8.56 -3.44 -5.55
N HIS A 4 -9.03 -3.46 -4.31
CA HIS A 4 -9.55 -2.29 -3.61
C HIS A 4 -8.96 -2.24 -2.20
N LEU A 5 -8.30 -1.14 -1.89
CA LEU A 5 -7.93 -0.74 -0.54
C LEU A 5 -8.71 0.51 -0.18
N THR A 6 -9.32 0.51 1.01
CA THR A 6 -10.07 1.65 1.54
C THR A 6 -9.52 2.02 2.90
N GLN A 7 -9.03 3.26 3.04
CA GLN A 7 -8.55 3.84 4.30
C GLN A 7 -7.49 2.99 5.02
N VAL A 8 -6.61 2.34 4.26
CA VAL A 8 -5.61 1.41 4.82
C VAL A 8 -4.52 2.19 5.54
N SER A 9 -4.27 1.80 6.79
CA SER A 9 -3.22 2.36 7.63
C SER A 9 -2.31 1.26 8.15
N LEU A 10 -1.02 1.58 8.31
CA LEU A 10 -0.02 0.65 8.82
C LEU A 10 0.99 1.41 9.67
N THR A 11 1.21 0.91 10.87
CA THR A 11 2.26 1.37 11.78
C THR A 11 3.19 0.21 12.07
N HIS A 12 4.49 0.42 11.83
CA HIS A 12 5.51 -0.58 12.16
C HIS A 12 5.69 -0.69 13.67
N THR A 13 6.32 -1.78 14.12
CA THR A 13 6.58 -2.02 15.56
C THR A 13 7.45 -0.95 16.21
N ASN A 14 8.24 -0.20 15.42
CA ASN A 14 9.03 0.94 15.87
C ASN A 14 8.22 2.25 15.99
N GLY A 15 6.89 2.21 15.83
CA GLY A 15 6.00 3.36 15.93
C GLY A 15 5.91 4.24 14.67
N VAL A 16 6.66 3.92 13.61
CA VAL A 16 6.58 4.68 12.35
C VAL A 16 5.30 4.34 11.61
N GLN A 17 4.45 5.33 11.42
CA GLN A 17 3.24 5.22 10.58
C GLN A 17 3.62 5.28 9.10
N ALA A 18 3.70 4.12 8.47
CA ALA A 18 4.14 3.94 7.09
C ALA A 18 3.03 4.19 6.06
N LEU A 19 1.78 3.84 6.38
CA LEU A 19 0.61 4.12 5.55
C LEU A 19 -0.41 4.93 6.37
N ARG A 20 -0.99 5.96 5.77
CA ARG A 20 -1.87 6.94 6.41
C ARG A 20 -3.16 7.07 5.64
N GLY A 21 -4.13 6.17 5.89
CA GLY A 21 -5.44 6.22 5.23
C GLY A 21 -5.36 6.13 3.71
N VAL A 22 -4.68 5.12 3.18
CA VAL A 22 -4.49 4.94 1.73
C VAL A 22 -5.74 4.32 1.10
N ASP A 23 -6.27 5.00 0.09
CA ASP A 23 -7.24 4.45 -0.85
C ASP A 23 -6.54 4.08 -2.16
N LEU A 24 -6.75 2.87 -2.66
CA LEU A 24 -6.18 2.39 -3.92
C LEU A 24 -7.17 1.49 -4.64
N HIS A 25 -7.43 1.80 -5.90
CA HIS A 25 -8.21 0.96 -6.79
C HIS A 25 -7.34 0.56 -7.98
N ILE A 26 -7.24 -0.75 -8.24
CA ILE A 26 -6.60 -1.28 -9.44
C ILE A 26 -7.62 -2.15 -10.17
N GLY A 27 -7.92 -1.77 -11.40
CA GLY A 27 -8.82 -2.47 -12.29
C GLY A 27 -8.26 -3.81 -12.78
N ALA A 28 -9.12 -4.62 -13.37
CA ALA A 28 -8.68 -5.87 -13.99
C ALA A 28 -7.73 -5.57 -15.16
N SER A 29 -6.62 -6.31 -15.22
CA SER A 29 -5.59 -6.16 -16.25
C SER A 29 -4.83 -4.82 -16.24
N GLU A 30 -5.03 -3.99 -15.21
CA GLU A 30 -4.29 -2.74 -15.03
C GLU A 30 -2.89 -3.03 -14.44
N GLN A 31 -1.89 -2.28 -14.91
CA GLN A 31 -0.53 -2.30 -14.37
C GLN A 31 -0.21 -0.92 -13.78
N VAL A 32 0.13 -0.89 -12.50
CA VAL A 32 0.37 0.35 -11.76
C VAL A 32 1.77 0.32 -11.16
N ALA A 33 2.48 1.45 -11.27
CA ALA A 33 3.77 1.66 -10.60
C ALA A 33 3.59 2.51 -9.34
N ILE A 34 4.19 2.08 -8.23
CA ILE A 34 4.22 2.84 -6.98
C ILE A 34 5.55 3.61 -6.91
N ILE A 35 5.48 4.94 -7.02
CA ILE A 35 6.65 5.82 -7.07
C ILE A 35 6.66 6.82 -5.91
N GLY A 36 7.85 7.28 -5.53
CA GLY A 36 8.02 8.26 -4.46
C GLY A 36 9.36 8.14 -3.73
N PRO A 37 9.73 9.14 -2.90
CA PRO A 37 11.03 9.20 -2.22
C PRO A 37 11.23 8.03 -1.25
N SER A 38 12.49 7.82 -0.82
CA SER A 38 12.79 6.82 0.22
C SER A 38 11.99 7.12 1.50
N GLY A 39 11.47 6.08 2.15
CA GLY A 39 10.62 6.23 3.34
C GLY A 39 9.14 6.56 3.08
N ALA A 40 8.70 6.80 1.85
CA ALA A 40 7.30 7.13 1.53
C ALA A 40 6.26 6.01 1.74
N GLY A 41 6.64 4.86 2.32
CA GLY A 41 5.71 3.75 2.58
C GLY A 41 5.53 2.74 1.44
N LYS A 42 6.21 2.90 0.30
CA LYS A 42 6.08 2.02 -0.89
C LYS A 42 6.26 0.53 -0.58
N SER A 43 7.38 0.14 0.02
CA SER A 43 7.65 -1.26 0.39
C SER A 43 6.66 -1.75 1.44
N SER A 44 6.17 -0.88 2.32
CA SER A 44 5.13 -1.22 3.28
C SER A 44 3.79 -1.51 2.60
N LEU A 45 3.41 -0.71 1.60
CA LEU A 45 2.22 -0.97 0.77
C LEU A 45 2.36 -2.29 0.00
N LEU A 46 3.48 -2.52 -0.67
CA LEU A 46 3.72 -3.76 -1.41
C LEU A 46 3.71 -5.00 -0.50
N ASN A 47 4.35 -4.93 0.68
CA ASN A 47 4.32 -6.02 1.64
C ASN A 47 2.90 -6.30 2.12
N LEU A 48 2.12 -5.26 2.45
CA LEU A 48 0.73 -5.41 2.84
C LEU A 48 -0.07 -6.12 1.74
N LEU A 49 0.08 -5.70 0.48
CA LEU A 49 -0.59 -6.34 -0.66
C LEU A 49 -0.19 -7.80 -0.83
N ALA A 50 1.08 -8.14 -0.57
CA ALA A 50 1.59 -9.50 -0.73
C ALA A 50 1.19 -10.45 0.41
N THR A 51 0.89 -9.94 1.60
CA THR A 51 0.56 -10.77 2.78
C THR A 51 -0.91 -10.73 3.19
N ALA A 52 -1.67 -9.73 2.73
CA ALA A 52 -3.09 -9.60 3.05
C ALA A 52 -4.01 -10.32 2.03
N LEU A 53 -3.44 -10.84 0.94
CA LEU A 53 -4.10 -11.65 -0.10
C LEU A 53 -3.62 -13.10 0.02
#